data_AF-A0A7X5Q5B7-F1
#
_entry.id   AF-A0A7X5Q5B7-F1
#
_cell.length_a   1.000
_cell.length_b   1.000
_cell.length_c   1.000
_cell.angle_alpha   90.00
_cell.angle_beta   90.00
_cell.angle_gamma   90.00
#
_symmetry.space_group_name_H-M   'P 1'
#
loop_
_entity.id
_entity.type
_entity.pdbx_description
1 polymer ?
#
loop_
_entity_poly.entity_id
_entity_poly.type
_entity_poly.pdbx_seq_one_letter_code
_entity_poly.pdbx_strand_id
1 'polypeptide(L)'
;MTKLRRRMIEDLRIRNYAAKTIDAYIRCTAQFAKHFDISPDRLGIEHVREYQVFLVETKKASWAIFNQTVCALRFFYRVTLRRAEIIEHIPFPKQEKKLPVILSTEEITRLKSHVAQTNALFKSKEKSIGRTLDFLTQEMLREINTIASKSPDLAITQKAVECKAELEKIREQVQNIE
;
A
#
# COMPACT_ATOMS: atom_id res chain seq x y z
N MET A 1 21.96 23.18 -17.92
CA MET A 1 22.14 22.11 -16.91
C MET A 1 23.39 22.43 -16.09
N THR A 2 23.30 22.55 -14.75
CA THR A 2 24.46 22.95 -13.92
C THR A 2 25.49 21.84 -13.79
N LYS A 3 26.76 22.19 -13.54
CA LYS A 3 27.87 21.23 -13.32
C LYS A 3 27.55 20.27 -12.16
N LEU A 4 26.96 20.80 -11.09
CA LEU A 4 26.56 20.02 -9.91
C LEU A 4 25.44 19.01 -10.21
N ARG A 5 24.43 19.41 -10.99
CA ARG A 5 23.36 18.50 -11.43
C ARG A 5 23.90 17.37 -12.30
N ARG A 6 24.83 17.67 -13.22
CA ARG A 6 25.47 16.65 -14.06
C ARG A 6 26.23 15.63 -13.22
N ARG A 7 27.05 16.11 -12.26
CA ARG A 7 27.79 15.25 -11.34
C ARG A 7 26.88 14.31 -10.55
N MET A 8 25.79 14.83 -9.97
CA MET A 8 24.84 13.99 -9.23
C MET A 8 24.19 12.90 -10.12
N ILE A 9 23.88 13.22 -11.37
CA ILE A 9 23.34 12.25 -12.32
C ILE A 9 24.36 11.16 -12.65
N GLU A 10 25.62 11.54 -12.88
CA GLU A 10 26.72 10.59 -13.11
C GLU A 10 26.91 9.67 -11.90
N ASP A 11 26.94 10.23 -10.68
CA ASP A 11 27.05 9.47 -9.43
C ASP A 11 25.91 8.43 -9.28
N LEU A 12 24.68 8.80 -9.64
CA LEU A 12 23.51 7.91 -9.59
C LEU A 12 23.58 6.82 -10.66
N ARG A 13 24.02 7.17 -11.88
CA ARG A 13 24.17 6.23 -13.00
C ARG A 13 25.26 5.18 -12.74
N ILE A 14 26.41 5.61 -12.24
CA ILE A 14 27.53 4.70 -11.89
C ILE A 14 27.08 3.66 -10.86
N ARG A 15 26.11 4.00 -10.00
CA ARG A 15 25.53 3.11 -8.99
C ARG A 15 24.31 2.31 -9.49
N ASN A 16 24.04 2.33 -10.79
CA ASN A 16 22.96 1.58 -11.44
C ASN A 16 21.55 1.89 -10.88
N TYR A 17 21.27 3.15 -10.55
CA TYR A 17 19.92 3.56 -10.16
C TYR A 17 18.98 3.57 -11.37
N ALA A 18 17.74 3.14 -11.18
CA ALA A 18 16.71 3.22 -12.22
C ALA A 18 16.45 4.68 -12.65
N ALA A 19 16.20 4.91 -13.94
CA ALA A 19 15.99 6.26 -14.51
C ALA A 19 14.93 7.07 -13.75
N LYS A 20 13.82 6.43 -13.38
CA LYS A 20 12.75 7.06 -12.58
C LYS A 20 13.25 7.55 -11.21
N THR A 21 14.14 6.80 -10.56
CA THR A 21 14.73 7.17 -9.28
C THR A 21 15.71 8.33 -9.45
N ILE A 22 16.49 8.33 -10.53
CA ILE A 22 17.40 9.44 -10.86
C ILE A 22 16.60 10.73 -10.99
N ASP A 23 15.53 10.73 -11.79
CA ASP A 23 14.70 11.91 -11.99
C ASP A 23 14.05 12.36 -10.68
N ALA A 24 13.57 11.43 -9.86
CA ALA A 24 12.99 11.73 -8.55
C ALA A 24 14.00 12.43 -7.63
N TYR A 25 15.23 11.92 -7.53
CA TYR A 25 16.25 12.47 -6.65
C TYR A 25 16.70 13.87 -7.10
N ILE A 26 16.87 14.05 -8.41
CA ILE A 26 17.23 15.34 -8.99
C ILE A 26 16.10 16.36 -8.79
N ARG A 27 14.83 15.95 -8.94
CA ARG A 27 13.68 16.82 -8.66
C ARG A 27 13.63 17.23 -7.19
N CYS A 28 13.80 16.28 -6.26
CA CYS A 28 13.78 16.58 -4.82
C CYS A 28 14.89 17.56 -4.44
N THR A 29 16.10 17.34 -4.93
CA THR A 29 17.26 18.24 -4.67
C THR A 29 17.04 19.62 -5.28
N ALA A 30 16.44 19.71 -6.46
CA ALA A 30 16.09 20.98 -7.08
C ALA A 30 14.99 21.73 -6.32
N GLN A 31 13.97 21.02 -5.80
CA GLN A 31 12.93 21.64 -4.98
C GLN A 31 13.47 22.17 -3.65
N PHE A 32 14.41 21.44 -3.05
CA PHE A 32 15.14 21.88 -1.86
C PHE A 32 15.93 23.17 -2.13
N ALA A 33 16.74 23.20 -3.19
CA ALA A 33 17.47 24.40 -3.59
C ALA A 33 16.55 25.59 -3.88
N LYS A 34 15.44 25.34 -4.58
CA LYS A 34 14.44 26.36 -4.92
C LYS A 34 13.77 26.97 -3.70
N HIS A 35 13.60 26.21 -2.61
CA HIS A 35 12.97 26.71 -1.39
C HIS A 35 13.79 27.83 -0.72
N PHE A 36 15.12 27.71 -0.75
CA PHE A 36 16.03 28.70 -0.17
C PHE A 36 16.58 29.71 -1.18
N ASP A 37 16.28 29.53 -2.47
CA ASP A 37 16.89 30.26 -3.59
C ASP A 37 18.43 30.27 -3.56
N ILE A 38 19.01 29.18 -3.04
CA ILE A 38 20.46 29.01 -2.85
C ILE A 38 20.88 27.68 -3.48
N SER A 39 22.09 27.68 -4.07
CA SER A 39 22.67 26.48 -4.63
C SER A 39 22.83 25.38 -3.55
N PRO A 40 22.43 24.12 -3.82
CA PRO A 40 22.29 23.11 -2.77
C PRO A 40 23.61 22.68 -2.13
N ASP A 41 24.75 22.96 -2.76
CA ASP A 41 26.09 22.76 -2.19
C ASP A 41 26.44 23.71 -1.04
N ARG A 42 25.74 24.85 -0.94
CA ARG A 42 25.90 25.83 0.14
C ARG A 42 24.92 25.62 1.30
N LEU A 43 23.91 24.77 1.11
CA LEU A 43 22.92 24.46 2.14
C LEU A 43 23.49 23.45 3.13
N GLY A 44 23.33 23.73 4.41
CA GLY A 44 23.79 22.89 5.53
C GLY A 44 22.66 22.15 6.23
N ILE A 45 23.00 21.53 7.35
CA ILE A 45 22.10 20.78 8.23
C ILE A 45 20.83 21.55 8.66
N GLU A 46 20.97 22.80 9.09
CA GLU A 46 19.84 23.62 9.55
C GLU A 46 18.82 23.84 8.44
N HIS A 47 19.29 24.04 7.20
CA HIS A 47 18.42 24.17 6.04
C HIS A 47 17.70 22.85 5.73
N VAL A 48 18.35 21.71 5.90
CA VAL A 48 17.69 20.41 5.73
C VAL A 48 16.60 20.23 6.78
N ARG A 49 16.88 20.56 8.04
CA ARG A 49 15.90 20.49 9.13
C ARG A 49 14.71 21.41 8.87
N GLU A 50 14.97 22.67 8.54
CA GLU A 50 13.94 23.67 8.21
C GLU A 50 13.08 23.19 7.04
N TYR A 51 13.70 22.62 6.00
CA TYR A 51 12.95 22.08 4.88
C TYR A 51 12.11 20.86 5.26
N GLN A 52 12.62 19.96 6.12
CA GLN A 52 11.83 18.84 6.63
C GLN A 52 10.60 19.33 7.40
N VAL A 53 10.75 20.35 8.24
CA VAL A 53 9.62 20.98 8.96
C VAL A 53 8.62 21.59 7.96
N PHE A 54 9.10 22.36 6.98
CA PHE A 54 8.27 22.91 5.91
C PHE A 54 7.48 21.83 5.14
N LEU A 55 8.11 20.69 4.84
CA LEU A 55 7.44 19.59 4.14
C LEU A 55 6.28 19.00 4.95
N VAL A 56 6.41 18.92 6.27
CA VAL A 56 5.40 18.35 7.16
C VAL A 56 4.30 19.36 7.48
N GLU A 57 4.68 20.56 7.92
CA GLU A 57 3.74 21.53 8.48
C GLU A 57 3.05 22.37 7.40
N THR A 58 3.83 22.88 6.44
CA THR A 58 3.32 23.80 5.42
C THR A 58 2.84 23.06 4.18
N LYS A 59 3.69 22.21 3.59
CA LYS A 59 3.38 21.50 2.34
C LYS A 59 2.45 20.30 2.58
N LYS A 60 2.34 19.81 3.81
CA LYS A 60 1.60 18.60 4.19
C LYS A 60 1.90 17.43 3.25
N ALA A 61 3.19 17.23 2.96
CA ALA A 61 3.65 16.23 2.01
C ALA A 61 3.33 14.81 2.52
N SER A 62 3.04 13.88 1.60
CA SER A 62 2.90 12.48 1.96
C SER A 62 4.24 11.89 2.45
N TRP A 63 4.18 10.88 3.31
CA TRP A 63 5.39 10.20 3.79
C TRP A 63 6.25 9.61 2.67
N ALA A 64 5.65 9.21 1.55
CA ALA A 64 6.40 8.76 0.38
C ALA A 64 7.25 9.89 -0.22
N ILE A 65 6.70 11.09 -0.36
CA ILE A 65 7.42 12.27 -0.86
C ILE A 65 8.51 12.69 0.13
N PHE A 66 8.19 12.68 1.43
CA PHE A 66 9.16 12.98 2.49
C PHE A 66 10.35 12.01 2.43
N ASN A 67 10.08 10.70 2.37
CA ASN A 67 11.11 9.66 2.31
C ASN A 67 11.96 9.77 1.04
N GLN A 68 11.34 10.02 -0.13
CA GLN A 68 12.09 10.25 -1.36
C GLN A 68 13.01 11.47 -1.25
N THR A 69 12.53 12.54 -0.62
CA THR A 69 13.32 13.75 -0.41
C THR A 69 14.49 13.50 0.53
N VAL A 70 14.24 12.83 1.66
CA VAL A 70 15.28 12.45 2.63
C VAL A 70 16.34 11.56 1.97
N CYS A 71 15.93 10.54 1.21
CA CYS A 71 16.87 9.68 0.49
C CYS A 71 17.69 10.46 -0.54
N ALA A 72 17.07 11.37 -1.28
CA ALA A 72 17.75 12.21 -2.27
C ALA A 72 18.78 13.12 -1.63
N LEU A 73 18.43 13.82 -0.54
CA LEU A 73 19.34 14.71 0.18
C LEU A 73 20.48 13.93 0.82
N ARG A 74 20.20 12.80 1.47
CA ARG A 74 21.24 11.93 2.05
C ARG A 74 22.21 11.45 0.98
N PHE A 75 21.72 11.03 -0.19
CA PHE A 75 22.58 10.67 -1.31
C PHE A 75 23.42 11.86 -1.77
N PHE A 76 22.80 13.01 -1.99
CA PHE A 76 23.45 14.20 -2.49
C PHE A 76 24.58 14.66 -1.56
N TYR A 77 24.34 14.77 -0.25
CA TYR A 77 25.36 15.15 0.72
C TYR A 77 26.46 14.08 0.83
N ARG A 78 26.09 12.80 0.99
CA ARG A 78 27.05 11.71 1.17
C ARG A 78 27.96 11.50 -0.04
N VAL A 79 27.36 11.40 -1.23
CA VAL A 79 28.03 10.88 -2.42
C VAL A 79 28.53 12.03 -3.28
N THR A 80 27.65 12.97 -3.63
CA THR A 80 27.98 14.05 -4.55
C THR A 80 28.83 15.13 -3.89
N LEU A 81 28.50 15.54 -2.67
CA LEU A 81 29.26 16.55 -1.92
C LEU A 81 30.34 15.98 -1.00
N ARG A 82 30.32 14.66 -0.72
CA ARG A 82 31.23 13.98 0.20
C ARG A 82 31.23 14.56 1.62
N ARG A 83 30.05 14.98 2.10
CA ARG A 83 29.77 15.49 3.44
C ARG A 83 28.94 14.46 4.22
N ALA A 84 29.61 13.44 4.75
CA ALA A 84 28.96 12.33 5.42
C ALA A 84 28.45 12.69 6.83
N GLU A 85 29.06 13.67 7.46
CA GLU A 85 28.71 14.20 8.79
C GLU A 85 27.27 14.72 8.87
N ILE A 86 26.72 15.21 7.76
CA ILE A 86 25.35 15.76 7.71
C ILE A 86 24.30 14.64 7.83
N ILE A 87 24.63 13.40 7.45
CA ILE A 87 23.68 12.29 7.30
C ILE A 87 23.04 11.90 8.62
N GLU A 88 23.78 11.93 9.72
CA GLU A 88 23.29 11.54 11.05
C GLU A 88 22.15 12.42 11.53
N HIS A 89 22.09 13.65 11.00
CA HIS A 89 21.12 14.66 11.38
C HIS A 89 19.95 14.79 10.40
N ILE A 90 19.86 13.92 9.39
CA ILE A 90 18.70 13.83 8.50
C ILE A 90 17.90 12.58 8.88
N PRO A 91 16.99 12.66 9.89
CA PRO A 91 16.24 11.51 10.36
C PRO A 91 15.19 11.09 9.33
N PHE A 92 14.93 9.78 9.29
CA PHE A 92 13.73 9.25 8.66
C PHE A 92 12.53 9.42 9.59
N PRO A 93 11.33 9.66 9.06
CA PRO A 93 10.14 9.72 9.88
C PRO A 93 9.82 8.32 10.41
N LYS A 94 9.30 8.24 11.63
CA LYS A 94 8.80 6.97 12.18
C LYS A 94 7.58 6.57 11.36
N GLN A 95 7.70 5.49 10.58
CA GLN A 95 6.60 4.97 9.81
C GLN A 95 5.63 4.23 10.73
N GLU A 96 4.36 4.63 10.72
CA GLU A 96 3.30 3.85 11.36
C GLU A 96 3.17 2.50 10.65
N LYS A 97 3.41 1.42 11.40
CA LYS A 97 3.11 0.07 10.92
C LYS A 97 1.60 -0.12 11.06
N LYS A 98 0.90 -0.12 9.93
CA LYS A 98 -0.50 -0.55 9.90
C LYS A 98 -0.54 -2.03 10.29
N LEU A 99 -1.37 -2.37 11.26
CA LEU A 99 -1.59 -3.76 11.62
C LEU A 99 -2.22 -4.49 10.42
N PRO A 100 -1.82 -5.75 10.16
CA PRO A 100 -2.49 -6.55 9.15
C PRO A 100 -3.98 -6.66 9.50
N VAL A 101 -4.84 -6.48 8.51
CA VAL A 101 -6.27 -6.73 8.69
C VAL A 101 -6.45 -8.24 8.76
N ILE A 102 -6.89 -8.74 9.91
CA ILE A 102 -7.17 -10.17 10.12
C ILE A 102 -8.67 -10.44 9.98
N LEU A 103 -9.02 -11.71 9.73
CA LEU A 103 -10.39 -12.21 9.81
C LEU A 103 -10.94 -12.00 11.22
N SER A 104 -12.16 -11.47 11.34
CA SER A 104 -12.85 -11.47 12.63
C SER A 104 -13.50 -12.83 12.91
N THR A 105 -13.65 -13.18 14.19
CA THR A 105 -14.41 -14.38 14.59
C THR A 105 -15.85 -14.32 14.08
N GLU A 106 -16.43 -13.13 13.97
CA GLU A 106 -17.78 -12.91 13.47
C GLU A 106 -17.91 -13.30 11.99
N GLU A 107 -16.96 -12.92 11.13
CA GLU A 107 -16.94 -13.27 9.69
C GLU A 107 -16.95 -14.79 9.46
N ILE A 108 -16.12 -15.51 10.21
CA ILE A 108 -16.07 -16.98 10.16
C ILE A 108 -17.38 -17.58 10.69
N THR A 109 -17.93 -17.01 11.76
CA THR A 109 -19.15 -17.52 12.39
C THR A 109 -20.37 -17.30 11.49
N ARG A 110 -20.49 -16.15 10.83
CA ARG A 110 -21.56 -15.86 9.87
C ARG A 110 -21.51 -16.82 8.68
N LEU A 111 -20.34 -17.03 8.07
CA LEU A 111 -20.20 -18.02 6.98
C LEU A 111 -20.64 -19.43 7.42
N LYS A 112 -20.21 -19.89 8.61
CA LYS A 112 -20.64 -21.18 9.16
C LYS A 112 -22.15 -21.24 9.39
N SER A 113 -22.73 -20.16 9.89
CA SER A 113 -24.18 -20.05 10.10
C SER A 113 -24.95 -20.14 8.77
N HIS A 114 -24.52 -19.44 7.72
CA HIS A 114 -25.16 -19.53 6.40
C HIS A 114 -25.09 -20.95 5.84
N VAL A 115 -23.94 -21.62 5.92
CA VAL A 115 -23.80 -23.03 5.51
C VAL A 115 -24.73 -23.95 6.31
N ALA A 116 -24.85 -23.74 7.63
CA ALA A 116 -25.75 -24.53 8.46
C ALA A 116 -27.22 -24.32 8.10
N GLN A 117 -27.63 -23.07 7.82
CA GLN A 117 -28.99 -22.74 7.38
C GLN A 117 -29.30 -23.37 6.02
N THR A 118 -28.39 -23.28 5.05
CA THR A 118 -28.53 -23.94 3.73
C THR A 118 -28.72 -25.46 3.89
N ASN A 119 -27.92 -26.11 4.74
CA ASN A 119 -28.07 -27.54 5.03
C ASN A 119 -29.38 -27.89 5.73
N ALA A 120 -29.91 -27.01 6.59
CA ALA A 120 -31.19 -27.20 7.23
C ALA A 120 -32.35 -27.09 6.23
N LEU A 121 -32.29 -26.13 5.29
CA LEU A 121 -33.27 -25.97 4.23
C LEU A 121 -33.32 -27.18 3.31
N PHE A 122 -32.17 -27.75 2.92
CA PHE A 122 -32.15 -28.98 2.10
C PHE A 122 -32.78 -30.20 2.81
N LYS A 123 -32.86 -30.18 4.14
CA LYS A 123 -33.50 -31.25 4.93
C LYS A 123 -34.97 -30.96 5.22
N SER A 124 -35.44 -29.74 4.99
CA SER A 124 -36.84 -29.38 5.21
C SER A 124 -37.72 -29.94 4.08
N LYS A 125 -39.01 -30.15 4.37
CA LYS A 125 -40.02 -30.54 3.35
C LYS A 125 -40.72 -29.31 2.75
N GLU A 126 -40.10 -28.15 2.87
CA GLU A 126 -40.72 -26.88 2.50
C GLU A 126 -40.67 -26.69 0.98
N LYS A 127 -41.80 -26.31 0.38
CA LYS A 127 -41.93 -26.21 -1.09
C LYS A 127 -41.35 -24.93 -1.69
N SER A 128 -41.11 -23.90 -0.88
CA SER A 128 -40.62 -22.60 -1.36
C SER A 128 -39.32 -22.24 -0.64
N ILE A 129 -38.22 -22.76 -1.16
CA ILE A 129 -36.87 -22.50 -0.61
C ILE A 129 -35.99 -21.64 -1.53
N GLY A 130 -36.39 -21.42 -2.78
CA GLY A 130 -35.59 -20.71 -3.80
C GLY A 130 -35.12 -19.32 -3.35
N ARG A 131 -36.05 -18.45 -2.94
CA ARG A 131 -35.72 -17.08 -2.49
C ARG A 131 -34.80 -17.03 -1.27
N THR A 132 -34.99 -17.93 -0.31
CA THR A 132 -34.14 -18.01 0.89
C THR A 132 -32.76 -18.55 0.55
N LEU A 133 -32.68 -19.53 -0.36
CA LEU A 133 -31.41 -20.04 -0.86
C LEU A 133 -30.64 -18.97 -1.65
N ASP A 134 -31.33 -18.15 -2.46
CA ASP A 134 -30.69 -17.06 -3.20
C ASP A 134 -30.06 -16.06 -2.22
N PHE A 135 -30.81 -15.63 -1.21
CA PHE A 135 -30.29 -14.80 -0.13
C PHE A 135 -29.06 -15.41 0.56
N LEU A 136 -29.12 -16.69 0.93
CA LEU A 136 -27.99 -17.37 1.60
C LEU A 136 -26.76 -17.48 0.71
N THR A 137 -26.93 -17.75 -0.60
CA THR A 137 -25.80 -17.81 -1.54
C THR A 137 -25.12 -16.44 -1.69
N GLN A 138 -25.89 -15.36 -1.70
CA GLN A 138 -25.36 -13.99 -1.76
C GLN A 138 -24.57 -13.63 -0.49
N GLU A 139 -25.10 -13.96 0.69
CA GLU A 139 -24.41 -13.69 1.96
C GLU A 139 -23.14 -14.54 2.10
N MET A 140 -23.17 -15.81 1.70
CA MET A 140 -21.96 -16.66 1.66
C MET A 140 -20.90 -16.07 0.72
N LEU A 141 -21.29 -15.57 -0.46
CA LEU A 141 -20.38 -14.95 -1.41
C LEU A 141 -19.73 -13.69 -0.81
N ARG A 142 -20.50 -12.88 -0.06
CA ARG A 142 -20.00 -11.70 0.65
C ARG A 142 -18.93 -12.05 1.69
N GLU A 143 -19.16 -13.10 2.48
CA GLU A 143 -18.19 -13.54 3.49
C GLU A 143 -16.93 -14.12 2.85
N ILE A 144 -17.05 -14.91 1.77
CA ILE A 144 -15.88 -15.45 1.04
C ILE A 144 -15.04 -14.34 0.40
N ASN A 145 -15.66 -13.29 -0.13
CA ASN A 145 -14.95 -12.10 -0.62
C ASN A 145 -14.17 -11.39 0.50
N THR A 146 -14.80 -11.28 1.66
CA THR A 146 -14.17 -10.70 2.86
C THR A 146 -12.98 -11.56 3.28
N ILE A 147 -13.11 -12.89 3.24
CA ILE A 147 -12.03 -13.81 3.58
C ILE A 147 -10.84 -13.68 2.63
N ALA A 148 -11.11 -13.67 1.33
CA ALA A 148 -10.08 -13.53 0.31
C ALA A 148 -9.33 -12.20 0.40
N SER A 149 -10.03 -11.10 0.70
CA SER A 149 -9.41 -9.77 0.78
C SER A 149 -8.57 -9.53 2.04
N LYS A 150 -8.85 -10.26 3.12
CA LYS A 150 -8.13 -10.15 4.40
C LYS A 150 -7.08 -11.24 4.64
N SER A 151 -7.01 -12.26 3.77
CA SER A 151 -6.08 -13.37 3.93
C SER A 151 -4.92 -13.26 2.92
N PRO A 152 -3.71 -12.89 3.35
CA PRO A 152 -2.54 -12.86 2.46
C PRO A 152 -1.99 -14.25 2.13
N ASP A 153 -2.55 -15.31 2.72
CA ASP A 153 -2.17 -16.69 2.49
C ASP A 153 -2.68 -17.20 1.14
N LEU A 154 -1.77 -17.76 0.34
CA LEU A 154 -2.08 -18.25 -1.01
C LEU A 154 -3.07 -19.43 -0.98
N ALA A 155 -2.95 -20.34 -0.02
CA ALA A 155 -3.83 -21.50 0.09
C ALA A 155 -5.26 -21.08 0.46
N ILE A 156 -5.41 -20.09 1.36
CA ILE A 156 -6.73 -19.53 1.69
C ILE A 156 -7.33 -18.81 0.47
N THR A 157 -6.53 -18.02 -0.26
CA THR A 157 -7.00 -17.32 -1.45
C THR A 157 -7.46 -18.30 -2.52
N GLN A 158 -6.71 -19.38 -2.76
CA GLN A 158 -7.06 -20.41 -3.72
C GLN A 158 -8.37 -21.11 -3.35
N LYS A 159 -8.53 -21.51 -2.07
CA LYS A 159 -9.78 -22.09 -1.58
C LYS A 159 -10.96 -21.13 -1.70
N ALA A 160 -10.76 -19.83 -1.45
CA ALA A 160 -11.82 -18.85 -1.61
C ALA A 160 -12.29 -18.72 -3.08
N VAL A 161 -11.37 -18.82 -4.05
CA VAL A 161 -11.73 -18.85 -5.48
C VAL A 161 -12.52 -20.11 -5.84
N GLU A 162 -12.10 -21.28 -5.34
CA GLU A 162 -12.84 -22.53 -5.52
C GLU A 162 -14.25 -22.46 -4.92
N CYS A 163 -14.39 -21.95 -3.69
CA CYS A 163 -15.70 -21.78 -3.06
C CYS A 163 -16.62 -20.84 -3.84
N LYS A 164 -16.08 -19.76 -4.44
CA LYS A 164 -16.87 -18.87 -5.31
C LYS A 164 -17.39 -19.59 -6.54
N ALA A 165 -16.53 -20.38 -7.20
CA ALA A 165 -16.92 -21.12 -8.39
C ALA A 165 -18.04 -22.13 -8.08
N GLU A 166 -17.96 -22.84 -6.95
CA GLU A 166 -19.03 -23.76 -6.53
C GLU A 166 -20.32 -23.01 -6.12
N LEU A 167 -20.20 -21.87 -5.45
CA LEU A 167 -21.38 -21.06 -5.08
C LEU A 167 -22.11 -20.49 -6.29
N GLU A 168 -21.41 -20.09 -7.34
CA GLU A 168 -22.06 -19.62 -8.58
C GLU A 168 -22.86 -20.75 -9.24
N LYS A 169 -22.31 -21.97 -9.30
CA LYS A 169 -23.07 -23.14 -9.78
C LYS A 169 -24.32 -23.38 -8.94
N ILE A 170 -24.22 -23.27 -7.61
CA ILE A 170 -25.38 -23.41 -6.71
C ILE A 170 -26.40 -22.30 -7.00
N ARG A 171 -25.95 -21.06 -7.16
CA ARG A 171 -26.83 -19.92 -7.44
C ARG A 171 -27.59 -20.08 -8.75
N GLU A 172 -26.92 -20.54 -9.80
CA GLU A 172 -27.56 -20.87 -11.09
C GLU A 172 -28.67 -21.91 -10.91
N GLN A 173 -28.44 -22.95 -10.09
CA GLN A 173 -29.48 -23.94 -9.80
C GLN A 173 -30.63 -23.36 -8.99
N VAL A 174 -30.34 -22.51 -7.99
CA VAL A 174 -31.36 -21.87 -7.16
C VAL A 174 -32.30 -20.98 -7.97
N GLN A 175 -31.77 -20.24 -8.96
CA GLN A 175 -32.57 -19.41 -9.86
C GLN A 175 -33.51 -20.22 -10.77
N ASN A 176 -33.25 -21.51 -10.96
CA ASN A 176 -34.12 -22.41 -11.73
C ASN A 176 -35.22 -23.06 -10.87
N ILE A 177 -35.22 -22.84 -9.54
CA ILE A 177 -36.18 -23.42 -8.59
C ILE A 177 -37.29 -22.42 -8.20
N GLU A 178 -37.13 -21.13 -8.53
CA GLU A 178 -38.22 -20.11 -8.45
C GLU A 178 -39.30 -20.34 -9.52
#